data_AF-A0A170UP11-F1
#
_entry.id   AF-A0A170UP11-F1
#
_cell.length_a   1.000
_cell.length_b   1.000
_cell.length_c   1.000
_cell.angle_alpha   90.00
_cell.angle_beta   90.00
_cell.angle_gamma   90.00
#
_symmetry.space_group_name_H-M   'P 1'
#
loop_
_entity.id
_entity.type
_entity.pdbx_description
1 polymer ?
#
loop_
_entity_poly.entity_id
_entity_poly.type
_entity_poly.pdbx_seq_one_letter_code
_entity_poly.pdbx_strand_id
1 'polypeptide(L)' 'MRTIAGLVEEGRLRTGTAGTFPRAQAARAHEPGETDRTTGKPALPVE' A
#
# COMPACT_ATOMS: atom_id res chain seq x y z
N MET A 1 -3.13 -14.77 -9.37
CA MET A 1 -3.02 -13.30 -9.53
C MET A 1 -4.09 -12.68 -10.43
N ARG A 2 -4.44 -13.25 -11.60
CA ARG A 2 -5.50 -12.71 -12.49
C ARG A 2 -6.86 -12.51 -11.83
N THR A 3 -7.33 -13.48 -11.03
CA THR A 3 -8.62 -13.39 -10.34
C THR A 3 -8.66 -12.22 -9.34
N ILE A 4 -7.56 -11.99 -8.62
CA ILE A 4 -7.45 -10.88 -7.67
C ILE A 4 -7.48 -9.53 -8.40
N ALA A 5 -6.76 -9.42 -9.52
CA ALA A 5 -6.79 -8.22 -10.36
C ALA A 5 -8.22 -7.95 -10.87
N GLY A 6 -8.94 -8.98 -11.35
CA GLY A 6 -10.35 -8.83 -11.76
C GLY A 6 -11.24 -8.25 -10.67
N LEU A 7 -11.05 -8.66 -9.41
CA LEU A 7 -11.80 -8.10 -8.28
C LEU A 7 -11.47 -6.62 -8.01
N VAL A 8 -10.24 -6.18 -8.27
CA VAL A 8 -9.85 -4.77 -8.17
C VAL A 8 -10.47 -3.95 -9.30
N GLU A 9 -10.42 -4.45 -10.53
CA GLU A 9 -11.02 -3.82 -11.71
C GLU A 9 -12.55 -3.69 -11.59
N GLU A 10 -13.22 -4.73 -11.09
CA GLU A 10 -14.66 -4.71 -10.79
C GLU A 10 -15.02 -3.82 -9.58
N GLY A 11 -14.01 -3.26 -8.89
CA GLY A 11 -14.20 -2.43 -7.69
C GLY A 11 -14.65 -3.19 -6.44
N ARG A 12 -14.63 -4.52 -6.48
CA ARG A 12 -15.03 -5.44 -5.40
C ARG A 12 -13.92 -5.68 -4.39
N LEU A 13 -12.68 -5.32 -4.74
CA LEU A 13 -11.53 -5.32 -3.86
C LEU A 13 -10.88 -3.93 -3.90
N ARG A 14 -10.71 -3.33 -2.72
CA ARG A 14 -10.04 -2.02 -2.57
C ARG A 14 -8.73 -2.21 -1.80
N THR A 15 -7.66 -1.61 -2.31
CA THR A 15 -6.37 -1.56 -1.62
C THR A 15 -6.46 -0.55 -0.47
N GLY A 16 -6.39 -1.05 0.76
CA GLY A 16 -6.11 -0.20 1.91
C GLY A 16 -4.63 0.17 1.91
N THR A 17 -4.31 1.45 1.68
CA THR A 17 -2.94 1.96 1.82
C THR A 17 -2.85 2.82 3.06
N ALA A 18 -1.80 2.61 3.86
CA ALA A 18 -1.58 3.36 5.09
C ALA A 18 -1.04 4.79 4.83
N GLY A 19 -0.76 5.11 3.57
CA GLY A 19 -0.14 6.36 3.13
C GLY A 19 0.79 6.13 1.93
N THR A 20 1.16 7.23 1.27
CA THR A 20 2.16 7.25 0.20
C THR A 20 3.41 7.98 0.69
N PHE A 21 4.59 7.42 0.41
CA PHE A 21 5.86 8.01 0.84
C PHE A 21 6.72 8.29 -0.39
N PRO A 22 7.29 9.51 -0.54
CA PRO A 22 8.25 9.78 -1.60
C PRO A 22 9.41 8.78 -1.56
N ARG A 23 9.99 8.43 -2.72
CA ARG A 23 11.09 7.45 -2.81
C ARG A 23 12.27 7.77 -1.88
N ALA A 24 12.62 9.05 -1.73
CA ALA A 24 13.67 9.50 -0.81
C ALA A 24 13.38 9.16 0.67
N GLN A 25 12.11 8.90 1.00
CA GLN A 25 11.62 8.56 2.33
C GLN A 25 11.20 7.08 2.42
N ALA A 26 11.59 6.23 1.46
CA ALA A 26 11.18 4.82 1.43
C ALA A 26 11.54 4.06 2.73
N ALA A 27 12.65 4.41 3.40
CA ALA A 27 13.00 3.84 4.70
C ALA A 27 12.00 4.21 5.81
N ARG A 28 11.43 5.41 5.78
CA ARG A 28 10.39 5.85 6.73
C ARG A 28 9.06 5.16 6.53
N ALA A 29 8.81 4.57 5.36
CA ALA A 29 7.61 3.76 5.13
C ALA A 29 7.60 2.47 5.98
N HIS A 30 8.74 2.05 6.55
CA HIS A 30 8.83 0.89 7.43
C HIS A 30 8.46 1.20 8.88
N GLU A 31 8.73 2.41 9.38
CA GLU A 31 8.48 2.81 10.78
C GLU A 31 6.99 2.64 11.18
N PRO A 32 5.98 3.03 10.37
CA PRO A 32 4.58 2.80 10.71
C PRO A 32 4.21 1.31 10.71
N GLY A 33 4.75 0.54 9.77
CA GLY A 33 4.45 -0.88 9.59
C GLY A 33 5.02 -1.79 10.68
N GLU A 34 6.14 -1.42 11.30
CA GLU A 34 6.75 -2.18 12.41
C GLU A 34 5.99 -2.03 13.72
N THR A 35 5.20 -0.97 13.90
CA THR A 35 4.46 -0.72 15.14
C THR A 35 3.11 -1.44 15.24
N ASP A 36 2.72 -2.19 14.19
CA ASP A 36 1.42 -2.87 14.06
C ASP A 36 0.20 -1.94 14.23
N ARG A 37 0.40 -0.61 14.13
CA ARG A 37 -0.66 0.41 14.27
C ARG A 37 -1.23 0.90 12.95
N THR A 38 -0.81 0.32 11.83
CA THR A 38 -1.28 0.71 10.49
C THR A 38 -2.29 -0.26 9.93
N THR A 39 -3.48 0.24 9.57
CA THR A 39 -4.40 -0.47 8.69
C THR A 39 -4.01 -0.22 7.24
N GLY A 40 -3.52 -1.24 6.54
CA GLY A 40 -3.18 -1.17 5.11
C GLY A 40 -1.67 -1.20 4.81
N LYS A 41 -1.30 -1.27 3.53
CA LYS A 41 0.09 -1.42 3.07
C LYS A 41 0.71 -0.07 2.69
N PRO A 42 1.93 0.29 3.15
CA PRO A 42 2.64 1.47 2.67
C PRO A 42 2.94 1.36 1.17
N ALA A 43 2.72 2.43 0.40
CA ALA A 43 2.97 2.46 -1.03
C ALA A 43 4.08 3.46 -1.40
N LEU A 44 4.96 3.07 -2.33
CA LEU A 44 6.00 3.92 -2.90
C LEU A 44 5.63 4.23 -4.35
N PRO A 45 5.40 5.51 -4.71
CA PRO A 45 5.23 5.90 -6.10
C PRO A 45 6.58 5.77 -6.82
N VAL A 46 6.53 5.22 -8.04
CA VAL A 46 7.63 5.26 -8.99
C VAL A 46 7.29 6.31 -10.05
N GLU A 47 8.10 7.35 -10.11
CA GLU A 47 8.16 8.30 -11.24
C GLU A 47 9.46 8.04 -12.01
#